data_AF-A0A3D0XSK7-F1
#
_entry.id   AF-A0A3D0XSK7-F1
#
_cell.length_a   1.000
_cell.length_b   1.000
_cell.length_c   1.000
_cell.angle_alpha   90.00
_cell.angle_beta   90.00
_cell.angle_gamma   90.00
#
_symmetry.space_group_name_H-M   'P 1'
#
loop_
_entity.id
_entity.type
_entity.pdbx_description
1 polymer ?
#
loop_
_entity_poly.entity_id
_entity_poly.type
_entity_poly.pdbx_seq_one_letter_code
_entity_poly.pdbx_strand_id
1 'polypeptide(L)'
;ESIHTEAKDAQTVTVGTNCGHAVFVEYGTGPKGDPSVPHTTKKSWRYQDAEGSWHTSHGQPPQPFMRTAFAENKDKAVDAVKESIKEDVNHLK
;
A
#
# COMPACT_ATOMS: atom_id res chain seq x y z
N GLU A 1 -7.59 3.61 8.80
CA GLU A 1 -7.44 2.23 8.27
C GLU A 1 -6.35 2.27 7.19
N SER A 2 -5.34 1.42 7.27
CA SER A 2 -4.18 1.45 6.34
C SER A 2 -4.44 0.72 5.02
N ILE A 3 -5.56 -0.01 4.95
CA ILE A 3 -6.11 -0.62 3.74
C ILE A 3 -7.36 0.14 3.31
N HIS A 4 -7.43 0.37 2.02
CA HIS A 4 -8.54 0.94 1.29
C HIS A 4 -9.08 -0.09 0.30
N THR A 5 -10.40 -0.17 0.21
CA THR A 5 -11.12 -1.05 -0.72
C THR A 5 -11.92 -0.15 -1.65
N GLU A 6 -11.63 -0.21 -2.94
CA GLU A 6 -12.32 0.58 -3.97
C GLU A 6 -12.90 -0.35 -5.03
N ALA A 7 -14.17 -0.15 -5.36
CA ALA A 7 -14.81 -0.81 -6.49
C ALA A 7 -14.35 -0.13 -7.78
N LYS A 8 -13.63 -0.85 -8.64
CA LYS A 8 -13.06 -0.30 -9.88
C LYS A 8 -14.01 -0.48 -11.07
N ASP A 9 -14.78 -1.57 -11.06
CA ASP A 9 -15.85 -1.86 -12.03
C ASP A 9 -16.93 -2.73 -11.36
N ALA A 10 -17.98 -3.10 -12.11
CA ALA A 10 -19.14 -3.84 -11.62
C ALA A 10 -18.79 -5.22 -11.00
N GLN A 11 -17.60 -5.78 -11.26
CA GLN A 11 -17.18 -7.11 -10.81
C GLN A 11 -15.78 -7.15 -10.18
N THR A 12 -15.04 -6.04 -10.18
CA THR A 12 -13.66 -5.96 -9.69
C THR A 12 -13.55 -4.97 -8.54
N VAL A 13 -13.12 -5.49 -7.39
CA VAL A 13 -12.79 -4.70 -6.21
C VAL A 13 -11.28 -4.76 -5.99
N THR A 14 -10.65 -3.61 -5.84
CA THR A 14 -9.22 -3.49 -5.54
C THR A 14 -9.04 -3.27 -4.06
N VAL A 15 -8.23 -4.13 -3.41
CA VAL A 15 -7.85 -3.99 -2.00
C VAL A 15 -6.38 -3.63 -1.95
N GLY A 16 -6.05 -2.49 -1.35
CA GLY A 16 -4.68 -2.00 -1.29
C GLY A 16 -4.54 -0.83 -0.34
N THR A 17 -3.52 -0.02 -0.54
CA THR A 17 -3.33 1.22 0.21
C THR A 17 -3.31 2.38 -0.79
N ASN A 18 -3.92 3.50 -0.40
CA ASN A 18 -3.90 4.72 -1.20
C ASN A 18 -2.55 5.47 -1.12
N CYS A 19 -1.66 5.03 -0.22
CA CYS A 19 -0.35 5.62 -0.01
C CYS A 19 0.70 5.00 -0.93
N GLY A 20 1.13 5.71 -1.97
CA GLY A 20 2.18 5.22 -2.89
C GLY A 20 3.51 4.87 -2.20
N HIS A 21 3.81 5.49 -1.06
CA HIS A 21 5.02 5.20 -0.28
C HIS A 21 4.95 3.89 0.52
N ALA A 22 3.79 3.27 0.60
CA ALA A 22 3.57 2.11 1.44
C ALA A 22 4.36 0.87 0.99
N VAL A 23 4.64 0.73 -0.31
CA VAL A 23 5.50 -0.33 -0.84
C VAL A 23 6.91 -0.24 -0.23
N PHE A 24 7.43 0.98 -0.05
CA PHE A 24 8.73 1.22 0.58
C PHE A 24 8.73 0.94 2.08
N VAL A 25 7.56 0.96 2.72
CA VAL A 25 7.40 0.60 4.13
C VAL A 25 7.31 -0.93 4.26
N GLU A 26 6.50 -1.59 3.44
CA GLU A 26 6.31 -3.05 3.45
C GLU A 26 7.63 -3.80 3.23
N TYR A 27 8.38 -3.40 2.20
CA TYR A 27 9.62 -4.07 1.78
C TYR A 27 10.89 -3.34 2.24
N GLY A 28 10.77 -2.16 2.85
CA GLY A 28 11.92 -1.36 3.25
C GLY A 28 12.63 -0.70 2.06
N THR A 29 13.72 0.00 2.37
CA THR A 29 14.47 0.80 1.38
C THR A 29 15.98 0.67 1.55
N GLY A 30 16.67 0.85 0.42
CA GLY A 30 18.14 0.81 0.40
C GLY A 30 18.68 -0.58 0.76
N PRO A 31 19.91 -0.66 1.29
CA PRO A 31 20.57 -1.92 1.59
C PRO A 31 19.97 -2.68 2.78
N LYS A 32 19.00 -2.06 3.50
CA LYS A 32 18.28 -2.67 4.62
C LYS A 32 16.91 -3.22 4.20
N GLY A 33 16.54 -3.08 2.93
CA GLY A 33 15.29 -3.63 2.39
C GLY A 33 15.27 -5.15 2.39
N ASP A 34 14.09 -5.71 2.13
CA ASP A 34 13.85 -7.13 2.00
C ASP A 34 14.72 -7.76 0.88
N PRO A 35 15.56 -8.76 1.19
CA PRO A 35 16.46 -9.36 0.20
C PRO A 35 15.73 -10.10 -0.93
N SER A 36 14.44 -10.38 -0.79
CA SER A 36 13.63 -11.05 -1.82
C SER A 36 13.28 -10.17 -3.00
N VAL A 37 13.38 -8.83 -2.87
CA VAL A 37 13.11 -7.89 -3.96
C VAL A 37 14.34 -7.03 -4.27
N PRO A 38 14.53 -6.62 -5.54
CA PRO A 38 15.65 -5.74 -5.89
C PRO A 38 15.55 -4.40 -5.18
N HIS A 39 16.59 -4.07 -4.40
CA HIS A 39 16.75 -2.77 -3.78
C HIS A 39 18.00 -2.04 -4.28
N THR A 40 17.99 -0.73 -4.10
CA THR A 40 19.19 0.09 -4.32
C THR A 40 20.26 -0.20 -3.28
N THR A 41 21.51 -0.29 -3.72
CA THR A 41 22.68 -0.47 -2.86
C THR A 41 23.14 0.82 -2.18
N LYS A 42 22.53 1.96 -2.52
CA LYS A 42 22.87 3.27 -1.98
C LYS A 42 22.50 3.36 -0.49
N LYS A 43 23.49 3.62 0.35
CA LYS A 43 23.34 3.67 1.82
C LYS A 43 22.58 4.90 2.33
N SER A 44 22.77 6.04 1.67
CA SER A 44 22.15 7.30 2.07
C SER A 44 21.92 8.24 0.90
N TRP A 45 20.93 9.13 1.06
CA TRP A 45 20.61 10.20 0.13
C TRP A 45 20.81 11.53 0.83
N ARG A 46 21.53 12.45 0.18
CA ARG A 46 21.64 13.83 0.63
C ARG A 46 20.84 14.73 -0.29
N TYR A 47 20.02 15.58 0.28
CA TYR A 47 19.28 16.62 -0.44
C TYR A 47 19.31 17.91 0.36
N GLN A 48 19.14 19.02 -0.34
CA GLN A 48 19.04 20.34 0.26
C GLN A 48 17.57 20.74 0.27
N ASP A 49 17.07 21.24 1.40
CA ASP A 49 15.71 21.77 1.47
C ASP A 49 15.61 23.18 0.82
N ALA A 50 14.39 23.73 0.79
CA ALA A 50 14.14 25.06 0.24
C ALA A 50 14.81 26.20 1.04
N GLU A 51 15.20 25.93 2.29
CA GLU A 51 15.86 26.88 3.21
C GLU A 51 17.38 26.81 3.13
N GLY A 52 17.91 25.87 2.33
CA GLY A 52 19.34 25.69 2.11
C GLY A 52 20.02 24.72 3.10
N SER A 53 19.28 24.06 3.99
CA SER A 53 19.83 23.08 4.92
C SER A 53 19.99 21.71 4.27
N TRP A 54 21.09 21.03 4.60
CA TRP A 54 21.40 19.70 4.08
C TRP A 54 20.81 18.60 4.95
N HIS A 55 19.99 17.75 4.35
CA HIS A 55 19.38 16.58 5.00
C HIS A 55 20.01 15.30 4.48
N THR A 56 20.25 14.34 5.38
CA THR A 56 20.73 12.99 5.03
C THR A 56 19.69 11.95 5.43
N SER A 57 19.08 11.31 4.43
CA SER A 57 18.18 10.18 4.60
C SER A 57 18.94 8.86 4.50
N HIS A 58 18.50 7.85 5.25
CA HIS A 58 19.06 6.50 5.27
C HIS A 58 17.98 5.48 4.92
N GLY A 59 18.40 4.32 4.41
CA GLY A 59 17.47 3.21 4.17
C GLY A 59 16.78 2.73 5.45
N GLN A 60 15.52 2.33 5.31
CA GLN A 60 14.67 1.81 6.38
C GLN A 60 14.52 0.28 6.24
N PRO A 61 14.52 -0.49 7.35
CA PRO A 61 14.16 -1.90 7.29
C PRO A 61 12.68 -2.11 6.90
N PRO A 62 12.33 -3.27 6.32
CA PRO A 62 10.94 -3.62 6.04
C PRO A 62 10.09 -3.63 7.31
N GLN A 63 8.90 -3.06 7.21
CA GLN A 63 7.86 -3.10 8.23
C GLN A 63 6.59 -3.63 7.58
N PRO A 64 6.44 -4.97 7.46
CA PRO A 64 5.29 -5.57 6.79
C PRO A 64 4.02 -5.28 7.57
N PHE A 65 3.04 -4.68 6.90
CA PHE A 65 1.74 -4.34 7.48
C PHE A 65 0.59 -4.66 6.52
N MET A 66 0.83 -4.68 5.21
CA MET A 66 -0.21 -4.90 4.21
C MET A 66 -0.80 -6.30 4.31
N ARG A 67 0.04 -7.33 4.51
CA ARG A 67 -0.43 -8.72 4.61
C ARG A 67 -1.37 -8.93 5.79
N THR A 68 -0.98 -8.40 6.96
CA THR A 68 -1.78 -8.47 8.18
C THR A 68 -3.08 -7.70 8.01
N ALA A 69 -3.00 -6.46 7.52
CA ALA A 69 -4.18 -5.66 7.29
C ALA A 69 -5.13 -6.32 6.29
N PHE A 70 -4.62 -7.01 5.25
CA PHE A 70 -5.46 -7.73 4.31
C PHE A 70 -6.16 -8.92 4.96
N ALA A 71 -5.42 -9.70 5.76
CA ALA A 71 -5.99 -10.84 6.49
C ALA A 71 -7.13 -10.43 7.44
N GLU A 72 -7.01 -9.25 8.07
CA GLU A 72 -8.04 -8.69 8.96
C GLU A 72 -9.24 -8.09 8.21
N ASN A 73 -9.03 -7.57 7.00
CA ASN A 73 -10.07 -6.85 6.26
C ASN A 73 -10.65 -7.62 5.05
N LYS A 74 -10.20 -8.86 4.81
CA LYS A 74 -10.69 -9.71 3.70
C LYS A 74 -12.22 -9.89 3.72
N ASP A 75 -12.81 -10.02 4.90
CA ASP A 75 -14.25 -10.24 5.04
C ASP A 75 -15.04 -8.99 4.65
N LYS A 76 -14.53 -7.80 5.01
CA LYS A 76 -15.08 -6.51 4.56
C LYS A 76 -15.03 -6.38 3.02
N ALA A 77 -13.97 -6.85 2.39
CA ALA A 77 -13.86 -6.82 0.93
C ALA A 77 -14.90 -7.74 0.26
N VAL A 78 -15.13 -8.93 0.82
CA VAL A 78 -16.18 -9.85 0.34
C VAL A 78 -17.57 -9.23 0.53
N ASP A 79 -17.83 -8.59 1.66
CA ASP A 79 -19.13 -7.97 1.92
C ASP A 79 -19.38 -6.75 1.02
N ALA A 80 -18.35 -5.97 0.70
CA ALA A 80 -18.44 -4.88 -0.28
C ALA A 80 -18.85 -5.40 -1.68
N VAL A 81 -18.28 -6.52 -2.14
CA VAL A 81 -18.66 -7.16 -3.41
C VAL A 81 -20.10 -7.68 -3.37
N LYS A 82 -20.51 -8.31 -2.27
CA LYS A 82 -21.90 -8.79 -2.13
C LYS A 82 -22.88 -7.62 -2.22
N GLU A 83 -22.56 -6.49 -1.62
CA GLU A 83 -23.45 -5.34 -1.63
C GLU A 83 -23.54 -4.71 -3.02
N SER A 84 -22.43 -4.56 -3.74
CA SER A 84 -22.45 -4.05 -5.12
C SER A 84 -23.31 -4.92 -6.03
N ILE A 85 -23.20 -6.25 -5.91
CA ILE A 85 -24.01 -7.19 -6.70
C ILE A 85 -25.51 -7.06 -6.37
N LYS A 86 -25.87 -6.89 -5.09
CA LYS A 86 -27.28 -6.69 -4.70
C LYS A 86 -27.85 -5.38 -5.25
N GLU A 87 -27.06 -4.30 -5.20
CA GLU A 87 -27.44 -3.01 -5.76
C GLU A 87 -27.71 -3.13 -7.26
N ASP A 88 -26.82 -3.79 -8.01
CA ASP A 88 -26.99 -4.04 -9.44
C ASP A 88 -28.25 -4.86 -9.74
N VAL A 89 -28.51 -5.93 -8.97
CA VAL A 89 -29.72 -6.76 -9.12
C VAL A 89 -31.00 -5.97 -8.84
N ASN A 90 -30.99 -5.06 -7.86
CA ASN A 90 -32.13 -4.20 -7.56
C ASN A 90 -32.35 -3.15 -8.64
N HIS A 91 -31.28 -2.63 -9.25
CA HIS A 91 -31.37 -1.65 -10.33
C HIS A 91 -31.87 -2.26 -11.67
N LEU A 92 -31.83 -3.58 -11.80
CA LEU A 92 -32.36 -4.34 -12.94
C LEU A 92 -33.86 -4.68 -12.84
N LYS A 93 -34.47 -4.50 -11.65
CA LYS A 93 -35.92 -4.72 -11.43
C LYS A 93 -36.71 -3.44 -11.70
#